data_AF-A0A956MR48-F1
#
_entry.id   AF-A0A956MR48-F1
#
_cell.length_a   1.000
_cell.length_b   1.000
_cell.length_c   1.000
_cell.angle_alpha   90.00
_cell.angle_beta   90.00
_cell.angle_gamma   90.00
#
_symmetry.space_group_name_H-M   'P 1'
#
loop_
_entity.id
_entity.type
_entity.pdbx_description
1 polymer ?
#
loop_
_entity_poly.entity_id
_entity_poly.type
_entity_poly.pdbx_seq_one_letter_code
_entity_poly.pdbx_strand_id
1 'polypeptide(L)'
;ASLEGFSLRLTIQIKSTGGKVLAVPVSAVSLAADGKSRVQVDENGTFKYINVEPGLSAEGYVEVTPINGTLSPGQLVVVGYENSDE
;
A
#
# COMPACT_ATOMS: atom_id res chain seq x y z
N ALA A 1 12.16 -34.77 21.59
CA ALA A 1 12.53 -33.63 22.44
C ALA A 1 11.25 -32.86 22.74
N SER A 2 10.90 -32.63 24.01
CA SER A 2 9.72 -31.85 24.39
C SER A 2 10.07 -30.35 24.40
N LEU A 3 9.07 -29.51 24.12
CA LEU A 3 9.19 -28.04 24.14
C LEU A 3 8.94 -27.46 25.56
N GLU A 4 8.92 -28.32 26.58
CA GLU A 4 8.66 -27.93 27.97
C GLU A 4 9.75 -26.99 28.48
N GLY A 5 9.36 -25.86 29.06
CA GLY A 5 10.28 -24.86 29.62
C GLY A 5 10.86 -23.86 28.62
N PHE A 6 10.53 -23.93 27.33
CA PHE A 6 11.01 -22.96 26.32
C PHE A 6 9.99 -21.85 26.04
N SER A 7 10.48 -20.61 25.96
CA SER A 7 9.72 -19.48 25.43
C SER A 7 9.73 -19.50 23.91
N LEU A 8 8.55 -19.53 23.30
CA LEU A 8 8.37 -19.58 21.85
C LEU A 8 7.60 -18.35 21.35
N ARG A 9 7.89 -17.95 20.11
CA ARG A 9 7.09 -17.01 19.34
C ARG A 9 6.32 -17.78 18.27
N LEU A 10 4.99 -17.80 18.39
CA LEU A 10 4.10 -18.36 17.38
C LEU A 10 3.54 -17.23 16.50
N THR A 11 3.59 -17.40 15.19
CA THR A 11 2.95 -16.49 14.22
C THR A 11 1.79 -17.21 13.55
N ILE A 12 0.56 -16.71 13.73
CA ILE A 12 -0.64 -17.26 13.10
C ILE A 12 -1.11 -16.28 12.02
N GLN A 13 -1.14 -16.73 10.76
CA GLN A 13 -1.65 -15.92 9.65
C GLN A 13 -3.19 -15.95 9.68
N ILE A 14 -3.82 -14.78 9.83
CA ILE A 14 -5.28 -14.67 9.89
C ILE A 14 -5.92 -14.24 8.56
N LYS A 15 -5.12 -13.69 7.63
CA LYS A 15 -5.56 -13.23 6.29
C LYS A 15 -4.40 -13.33 5.30
N SER A 16 -4.75 -13.54 4.03
CA SER A 16 -3.87 -13.42 2.87
C SER A 16 -4.63 -12.77 1.72
N THR A 17 -3.91 -12.28 0.72
CA THR A 17 -4.53 -11.96 -0.57
C THR A 17 -4.98 -13.25 -1.28
N GLY A 18 -5.91 -13.14 -2.21
CA GLY A 18 -6.35 -14.28 -3.04
C GLY A 18 -5.37 -14.66 -4.16
N GLY A 19 -4.28 -13.89 -4.32
CA GLY A 19 -3.32 -14.05 -5.40
C GLY A 19 -2.38 -12.85 -5.51
N LYS A 20 -1.85 -12.62 -6.72
CA LYS A 20 -1.05 -11.43 -7.01
C LYS A 20 -1.93 -10.19 -7.01
N VAL A 21 -1.48 -9.16 -6.31
CA VAL A 21 -2.19 -7.87 -6.19
C VAL A 21 -1.21 -6.73 -6.47
N LEU A 22 -1.75 -5.55 -6.72
CA LEU A 22 -0.97 -4.32 -6.66
C LEU A 22 -0.84 -3.91 -5.20
N ALA A 23 0.39 -3.76 -4.74
CA ALA A 23 0.70 -3.31 -3.39
C ALA A 23 1.52 -2.03 -3.48
N VAL A 24 1.14 -1.04 -2.68
CA VAL A 24 1.88 0.22 -2.54
C VAL A 24 2.31 0.40 -1.08
N PRO A 25 3.39 1.16 -0.80
CA PRO A 25 3.72 1.54 0.57
C PRO A 25 2.53 2.24 1.23
N VAL A 26 2.28 1.95 2.50
CA VAL A 26 1.17 2.57 3.25
C VAL A 26 1.24 4.10 3.22
N SER A 27 2.45 4.68 3.15
CA SER A 27 2.68 6.12 3.04
C SER A 27 2.25 6.74 1.70
N ALA A 28 2.06 5.93 0.66
CA ALA A 28 1.61 6.41 -0.65
C ALA A 28 0.08 6.58 -0.74
N VAL A 29 -0.67 6.04 0.22
CA VAL A 29 -2.14 6.14 0.24
C VAL A 29 -2.55 7.35 1.07
N SER A 30 -3.36 8.20 0.47
CA SER A 30 -3.96 9.36 1.13
C SER A 30 -5.48 9.36 0.96
N LEU A 31 -6.17 10.14 1.78
CA LEU A 31 -7.61 10.39 1.64
C LEU A 31 -7.82 11.74 0.94
N ALA A 32 -8.72 11.75 -0.03
CA ALA A 32 -9.25 12.99 -0.62
C ALA A 32 -10.33 13.61 0.27
N ALA A 33 -10.66 14.87 -0.01
CA ALA A 33 -11.71 15.59 0.72
C ALA A 33 -13.12 14.97 0.54
N ASP A 34 -13.32 14.15 -0.49
CA ASP A 34 -14.56 13.40 -0.72
C ASP A 34 -14.60 12.06 0.02
N GLY A 35 -13.61 11.77 0.87
CA GLY A 35 -13.50 10.54 1.65
C GLY A 35 -12.96 9.34 0.87
N LYS A 36 -12.61 9.49 -0.42
CA LYS A 36 -12.05 8.38 -1.20
C LYS A 36 -10.54 8.26 -0.99
N SER A 37 -10.05 7.03 -0.93
CA SER A 37 -8.62 6.76 -0.93
C SER A 37 -8.03 6.97 -2.33
N ARG A 38 -6.81 7.51 -2.38
CA ARG A 38 -6.09 7.78 -3.62
C ARG A 38 -4.59 7.58 -3.46
N VAL A 39 -3.95 7.25 -4.56
CA VAL A 39 -2.49 7.26 -4.72
C VAL A 39 -2.10 8.32 -5.73
N GLN A 40 -0.93 8.92 -5.56
CA GLN A 40 -0.33 9.79 -6.56
C GLN A 40 0.74 9.01 -7.30
N VAL A 41 0.62 8.93 -8.63
CA VAL A 41 1.57 8.26 -9.51
C VAL A 41 2.38 9.27 -10.31
N ASP A 42 3.61 8.90 -10.62
CA ASP A 42 4.42 9.59 -11.61
C ASP A 42 4.14 9.01 -13.01
N GLU A 43 3.78 9.88 -13.93
CA GLU A 43 3.49 9.60 -15.34
C GLU A 43 4.47 10.43 -16.19
N ASN A 44 5.73 9.97 -16.24
CA ASN A 44 6.83 10.60 -16.97
C ASN A 44 7.10 12.06 -16.56
N GLY A 45 7.20 12.32 -15.25
CA GLY A 45 7.43 13.64 -14.69
C GLY A 45 6.16 14.46 -14.45
N THR A 46 5.00 13.93 -14.80
CA THR A 46 3.70 14.52 -14.45
C THR A 46 3.05 13.68 -13.36
N PHE A 47 2.62 14.33 -12.28
CA PHE A 47 1.95 13.62 -11.20
C PHE A 47 0.44 13.60 -11.37
N LYS A 48 -0.16 12.43 -11.14
CA LYS A 48 -1.61 12.22 -11.27
C LYS A 48 -2.16 11.46 -10.08
N TYR A 49 -3.33 11.90 -9.60
CA TYR A 49 -4.07 11.16 -8.58
C TYR A 49 -4.97 10.09 -9.22
N ILE A 50 -4.97 8.91 -8.61
CA ILE A 50 -5.80 7.75 -8.97
C ILE A 50 -6.53 7.31 -7.71
N ASN A 51 -7.87 7.25 -7.76
CA ASN A 51 -8.62 6.74 -6.62
C ASN A 51 -8.52 5.22 -6.58
N VAL A 52 -8.39 4.68 -5.38
CA VAL A 52 -8.19 3.27 -5.13
C VAL A 52 -9.10 2.81 -4.00
N GLU A 53 -9.47 1.53 -4.04
CA GLU A 53 -10.05 0.81 -2.92
C GLU A 53 -8.91 0.08 -2.20
N PRO A 54 -8.61 0.42 -0.93
CA PRO A 54 -7.61 -0.29 -0.14
C PRO A 54 -8.10 -1.69 0.26
N GLY A 55 -7.22 -2.69 0.15
CA GLY A 55 -7.47 -4.08 0.54
C GLY A 55 -6.69 -4.47 1.79
N LEU A 56 -6.06 -5.65 1.75
CA LEU A 56 -5.20 -6.13 2.84
C LEU A 56 -4.02 -5.17 3.09
N SER A 57 -3.83 -4.74 4.34
CA SER A 57 -2.61 -4.05 4.78
C SER A 57 -1.78 -4.94 5.69
N ALA A 58 -0.50 -5.08 5.35
CA ALA A 58 0.46 -5.86 6.10
C ALA A 58 1.88 -5.43 5.75
N GLU A 59 2.81 -5.57 6.69
CA GLU A 59 4.26 -5.40 6.46
C GLU A 59 4.67 -4.04 5.83
N GLY A 60 3.90 -2.98 6.11
CA GLY A 60 4.17 -1.63 5.58
C GLY A 60 3.59 -1.37 4.18
N TYR A 61 2.85 -2.33 3.62
CA TYR A 61 2.17 -2.21 2.35
C TYR A 61 0.65 -2.27 2.50
N VAL A 62 -0.04 -1.81 1.48
CA VAL A 62 -1.48 -2.00 1.32
C VAL A 62 -1.80 -2.41 -0.11
N GLU A 63 -2.64 -3.42 -0.24
CA GLU A 63 -3.28 -3.79 -1.49
C GLU A 63 -4.14 -2.63 -1.99
N VAL A 64 -4.09 -2.35 -3.29
CA VAL A 64 -4.89 -1.30 -3.92
C VAL A 64 -5.57 -1.81 -5.17
N THR A 65 -6.86 -1.50 -5.30
CA THR A 65 -7.64 -1.73 -6.52
C THR A 65 -8.05 -0.37 -7.11
N PRO A 66 -7.63 0.00 -8.33
CA PRO A 66 -8.05 1.26 -8.95
C PRO A 66 -9.56 1.32 -9.14
N ILE A 67 -10.19 2.40 -8.67
CA ILE A 67 -11.61 2.68 -8.90
C ILE A 67 -11.79 3.42 -10.23
N ASN A 68 -10.86 4.33 -10.54
CA ASN A 68 -10.83 5.08 -11.79
C ASN A 68 -9.40 5.15 -12.35
N GLY A 69 -9.25 5.01 -13.67
CA GLY A 69 -7.93 4.94 -14.30
C GLY A 69 -7.29 3.57 -14.16
N THR A 70 -5.98 3.50 -14.37
CA THR A 70 -5.22 2.25 -14.40
C THR A 70 -3.98 2.36 -13.52
N LEU A 71 -3.71 1.31 -12.75
CA LEU A 71 -2.42 1.09 -12.12
C LEU A 71 -1.77 -0.16 -12.73
N SER A 72 -0.47 -0.10 -12.96
CA SER A 72 0.32 -1.20 -13.53
C SER A 72 1.51 -1.50 -12.63
N PRO A 73 1.94 -2.77 -12.55
CA PRO A 73 3.16 -3.14 -11.84
C PRO A 73 4.36 -2.31 -12.35
N GLY A 74 5.18 -1.81 -11.43
CA GLY A 74 6.37 -1.01 -11.75
C GLY A 74 6.11 0.50 -11.92
N GLN A 75 4.86 0.96 -11.88
CA GLN A 75 4.58 2.39 -11.80
C GLN A 75 5.06 2.96 -10.46
N LEU A 76 5.65 4.15 -10.52
CA LEU A 76 6.17 4.86 -9.35
C LEU A 76 5.02 5.58 -8.64
N VAL A 77 4.97 5.41 -7.32
CA VAL A 77 4.06 6.12 -6.44
C VAL A 77 4.83 7.10 -5.56
N VAL A 78 4.22 8.24 -5.28
CA VAL A 78 4.79 9.25 -4.39
C VAL A 78 4.58 8.79 -2.94
N VAL A 79 5.66 8.73 -2.16
CA VAL A 79 5.66 8.31 -0.74
C VAL A 79 6.02 9.45 0.22
N GLY A 80 6.29 10.65 -0.31
CA GLY A 80 6.71 11.83 0.41
C GLY A 80 7.17 12.92 -0.58
N TYR A 81 7.35 14.14 -0.08
CA TYR A 81 7.90 15.27 -0.82
C TYR A 81 8.88 16.02 0.08
N GLU A 82 9.94 16.54 -0.51
CA GLU A 82 10.81 17.53 0.16
C GLU A 82 10.21 18.91 -0.10
N ASN A 83 9.98 19.69 0.97
CA ASN A 83 9.66 21.09 0.84
C ASN A 83 10.96 21.86 0.63
N SER A 84 11.05 22.62 -0.46
CA SER A 84 12.22 23.46 -0.75
C SER A 84 12.30 24.75 0.09
N ASP A 85 11.30 24.99 0.93
CA ASP A 85 11.09 26.25 1.66
C ASP A 85 11.56 26.19 3.13
N GLU A 86 12.28 25.13 3.53
CA GLU A 86 13.01 25.03 4.82
C GLU A 86 14.50 24.76 4.62
#